data_AF-A0A346AFI1-F1
#
_entry.id   AF-A0A346AFI1-F1
#
_cell.length_a   1.000
_cell.length_b   1.000
_cell.length_c   1.000
_cell.angle_alpha   90.00
_cell.angle_beta   90.00
_cell.angle_gamma   90.00
#
_symmetry.space_group_name_H-M   'P 1'
#
loop_
_entity.id
_entity.type
_entity.pdbx_description
1 polymer ?
#
loop_
_entity_poly.entity_id
_entity_poly.type
_entity_poly.pdbx_seq_one_letter_code
_entity_poly.pdbx_strand_id
1 'polypeptide(L)'
;MRRLPYKDPAHVPRPVDRLLARRMTEALARPAAQQPCWPDQEQASAVTEKLHHADPIVTPEETALLSDRLAAVAGGEAFLLQGGDCAETFADTESHLRANLRVLQWMAAVLTDLTGLPVVKVARMAGQYAKPRSNSVDAQGLPVYRGDIVNSAAPTLAARTPDPNRMLQAHANATSAMDLVREVGAGEVHVSHEMLLLDYERTALWVDTDGPEPRLASGLAHFLWIGDRTRQLDGAHIALAELLSNPIGLKIGPDVTPELAVEYVRRLDPDCVPGRLTLVSRMGHTLVRDVLPPIVEKVNASGHEVIWQCDPMHGNTRMSGNGYKTRHVDHVLDELAGFVEVHRRSAATPAASTSR
;
A
#
# COMPACT_ATOMS: atom_id res chain seq x y z
N MET A 1 -9.38 -20.30 3.98
CA MET A 1 -10.33 -19.16 4.03
C MET A 1 -11.42 -19.30 2.95
N ARG A 2 -12.47 -18.47 2.94
CA ARG A 2 -13.48 -18.45 1.85
C ARG A 2 -13.83 -17.03 1.39
N ARG A 3 -14.22 -16.85 0.13
CA ARG A 3 -14.64 -15.52 -0.37
C ARG A 3 -15.86 -15.00 0.42
N LEU A 4 -15.86 -13.70 0.75
CA LEU A 4 -17.03 -13.05 1.33
C LEU A 4 -18.15 -13.03 0.29
N PRO A 5 -19.35 -13.58 0.59
CA PRO A 5 -20.46 -13.58 -0.35
C PRO A 5 -20.87 -12.17 -0.76
N TYR A 6 -21.10 -11.94 -2.06
CA TYR A 6 -21.60 -10.67 -2.58
C TYR A 6 -22.90 -10.90 -3.36
N LYS A 7 -23.99 -10.27 -2.89
CA LYS A 7 -25.32 -10.24 -3.55
C LYS A 7 -25.78 -11.57 -4.18
N ASP A 8 -25.53 -12.70 -3.52
CA ASP A 8 -26.04 -14.00 -3.96
C ASP A 8 -27.40 -14.29 -3.30
N PRO A 9 -28.53 -14.23 -4.04
CA PRO A 9 -29.86 -14.43 -3.48
C PRO A 9 -30.12 -15.89 -3.04
N ALA A 10 -29.31 -16.85 -3.48
CA ALA A 10 -29.41 -18.25 -3.07
C ALA A 10 -28.55 -18.57 -1.83
N HIS A 11 -27.64 -17.67 -1.44
CA HIS A 11 -26.76 -17.88 -0.30
C HIS A 11 -27.38 -17.36 0.99
N VAL A 12 -27.56 -18.25 1.97
CA VAL A 12 -27.88 -17.83 3.35
C VAL A 12 -26.58 -17.46 4.06
N PRO A 13 -26.30 -16.17 4.33
CA PRO A 13 -25.00 -15.76 4.86
C PRO A 13 -24.78 -16.32 6.28
N ARG A 14 -23.56 -16.78 6.58
CA ARG A 14 -23.21 -17.19 7.94
C ARG A 14 -23.21 -15.97 8.87
N PRO A 15 -23.37 -16.13 10.20
CA PRO A 15 -23.32 -15.00 11.14
C PRO A 15 -22.06 -14.14 10.99
N VAL A 16 -20.90 -14.76 10.76
CA VAL A 16 -19.63 -14.06 10.52
C VAL A 16 -19.64 -13.23 9.22
N ASP A 17 -20.31 -13.69 8.16
CA ASP A 17 -20.45 -12.90 6.92
C ASP A 17 -21.25 -11.64 7.16
N ARG A 18 -22.37 -11.77 7.88
CA ARG A 18 -23.23 -10.62 8.20
C ARG A 18 -22.49 -9.60 9.06
N LEU A 19 -21.70 -10.07 10.03
CA LEU A 19 -20.89 -9.21 10.88
C LEU A 19 -19.86 -8.43 10.04
N LEU A 20 -19.08 -9.12 9.21
CA LEU A 20 -18.03 -8.51 8.40
C LEU A 20 -18.61 -7.59 7.31
N ALA A 21 -19.70 -7.99 6.66
CA ALA A 21 -20.40 -7.14 5.68
C ALA A 21 -20.95 -5.86 6.33
N ARG A 22 -21.48 -5.95 7.55
CA ARG A 22 -21.93 -4.77 8.31
C ARG A 22 -20.75 -3.86 8.66
N ARG A 23 -19.68 -4.39 9.25
CA ARG A 23 -18.47 -3.62 9.60
C ARG A 23 -17.86 -2.94 8.35
N MET A 24 -17.83 -3.64 7.22
CA MET A 24 -17.35 -3.08 5.95
C MET A 24 -18.26 -1.96 5.44
N THR A 25 -19.59 -2.12 5.53
CA THR A 25 -20.54 -1.06 5.16
C THR A 25 -20.35 0.18 6.04
N GLU A 26 -20.17 0.00 7.34
CA GLU A 26 -19.87 1.08 8.29
C GLU A 26 -18.54 1.77 7.98
N ALA A 27 -17.49 1.00 7.65
CA ALA A 27 -16.19 1.54 7.26
C ALA A 27 -16.26 2.37 5.96
N LEU A 28 -16.94 1.85 4.94
CA LEU A 28 -17.09 2.52 3.63
C LEU A 28 -18.06 3.71 3.67
N ALA A 29 -18.91 3.82 4.69
CA ALA A 29 -19.77 4.99 4.90
C ALA A 29 -19.02 6.20 5.47
N ARG A 30 -17.78 6.01 5.98
CA ARG A 30 -16.94 7.11 6.46
C ARG A 30 -16.45 7.98 5.30
N PRO A 31 -16.04 9.24 5.53
CA PRO A 31 -15.46 10.08 4.50
C PRO A 31 -14.23 9.42 3.84
N ALA A 32 -14.24 9.35 2.51
CA ALA A 32 -13.14 8.80 1.72
C ALA A 32 -12.49 9.90 0.89
N ALA A 33 -11.26 10.29 1.25
CA ALA A 33 -10.51 11.25 0.47
C ALA A 33 -10.07 10.64 -0.88
N GLN A 34 -9.81 11.50 -1.87
CA GLN A 34 -9.18 11.15 -3.15
C GLN A 34 -9.96 10.18 -4.07
N GLN A 35 -11.22 9.86 -3.75
CA GLN A 35 -12.07 9.06 -4.65
C GLN A 35 -12.41 9.84 -5.93
N PRO A 36 -12.52 9.17 -7.09
CA PRO A 36 -13.04 9.80 -8.30
C PRO A 36 -14.53 10.10 -8.16
N CYS A 37 -14.98 11.13 -8.88
CA CYS A 37 -16.40 11.34 -9.13
C CYS A 37 -16.75 10.62 -10.44
N TRP A 38 -17.36 9.44 -10.33
CA TRP A 38 -17.82 8.69 -11.50
C TRP A 38 -18.95 9.45 -12.21
N PRO A 39 -18.85 9.72 -13.52
CA PRO A 39 -19.94 10.34 -14.27
C PRO A 39 -21.21 9.48 -14.29
N ASP A 40 -21.03 8.15 -14.26
CA ASP A 40 -22.10 7.16 -14.25
C ASP A 40 -21.91 6.20 -13.06
N GLN A 41 -22.72 6.40 -12.02
CA GLN A 41 -22.68 5.62 -10.79
C GLN A 41 -23.26 4.21 -10.96
N GLU A 42 -24.19 4.03 -11.90
CA GLU A 42 -24.76 2.70 -12.21
C GLU A 42 -23.71 1.85 -12.90
N GLN A 43 -22.96 2.42 -13.85
CA GLN A 43 -21.83 1.75 -14.48
C GLN A 43 -20.74 1.39 -13.47
N ALA A 44 -20.39 2.29 -12.55
CA ALA A 44 -19.43 1.99 -11.49
C ALA A 44 -19.88 0.82 -10.60
N SER A 45 -21.17 0.78 -10.27
CA SER A 45 -21.75 -0.31 -9.48
C SER A 45 -21.72 -1.65 -10.24
N ALA A 46 -22.06 -1.64 -11.53
CA ALA A 46 -22.03 -2.82 -12.39
C ALA A 46 -20.60 -3.35 -12.61
N VAL A 47 -19.60 -2.47 -12.73
CA VAL A 47 -18.19 -2.87 -12.81
C VAL A 47 -17.72 -3.49 -11.49
N THR A 48 -18.06 -2.87 -10.37
CA THR A 48 -17.73 -3.39 -9.03
C THR A 48 -18.30 -4.79 -8.82
N GLU A 49 -19.54 -5.02 -9.24
CA GLU A 49 -20.19 -6.34 -9.21
C GLU A 49 -19.47 -7.39 -10.07
N LYS A 50 -19.02 -7.04 -11.28
CA LYS A 50 -18.21 -7.95 -12.09
C LYS A 50 -16.90 -8.32 -11.39
N LEU A 51 -16.23 -7.35 -10.77
CA LEU A 51 -14.98 -7.58 -10.03
C LEU A 51 -15.19 -8.43 -8.78
N HIS A 52 -16.36 -8.37 -8.14
CA HIS A 52 -16.72 -9.27 -7.04
C HIS A 52 -16.80 -10.75 -7.45
N HIS A 53 -16.84 -11.06 -8.75
CA HIS A 53 -16.80 -12.42 -9.27
C HIS A 53 -15.46 -12.78 -9.92
N ALA A 54 -14.56 -11.82 -10.13
CA ALA A 54 -13.24 -12.07 -10.71
C ALA A 54 -12.31 -12.81 -9.74
N ASP A 55 -11.35 -13.58 -10.25
CA ASP A 55 -10.37 -14.27 -9.42
C ASP A 55 -9.50 -13.28 -8.64
N PRO A 56 -9.04 -13.62 -7.42
CA PRO A 56 -8.12 -12.76 -6.69
C PRO A 56 -6.76 -12.71 -7.39
N ILE A 57 -6.02 -11.62 -7.19
CA ILE A 57 -4.62 -11.48 -7.64
C ILE A 57 -3.71 -12.38 -6.81
N VAL A 58 -3.94 -12.42 -5.49
CA VAL A 58 -3.14 -13.20 -4.52
C VAL A 58 -4.05 -14.06 -3.65
N THR A 59 -3.52 -15.17 -3.13
CA THR A 59 -4.27 -15.99 -2.18
C THR A 59 -4.03 -15.55 -0.73
N PRO A 60 -4.96 -15.87 0.19
CA PRO A 60 -4.73 -15.62 1.61
C PRO A 60 -3.51 -16.37 2.17
N GLU A 61 -3.19 -17.55 1.65
CA GLU A 61 -2.02 -18.34 2.06
C GLU A 61 -0.71 -17.64 1.64
N GLU A 62 -0.65 -17.08 0.43
CA GLU A 62 0.50 -16.26 -0.02
C GLU A 62 0.66 -15.03 0.91
N THR A 63 -0.45 -14.42 1.33
CA THR A 63 -0.45 -13.26 2.25
C THR A 63 0.00 -13.65 3.66
N ALA A 64 -0.44 -14.80 4.18
CA ALA A 64 0.00 -15.31 5.48
C ALA A 64 1.52 -15.57 5.51
N LEU A 65 2.08 -16.12 4.42
CA LEU A 65 3.53 -16.27 4.27
C LEU A 65 4.27 -14.92 4.33
N LEU A 66 3.71 -13.86 3.74
CA LEU A 66 4.28 -12.53 3.89
C LEU A 66 4.20 -12.05 5.34
N SER A 67 3.08 -12.23 6.02
CA SER A 67 2.93 -11.86 7.43
C SER A 67 4.00 -12.49 8.32
N ASP A 68 4.27 -13.80 8.15
CA ASP A 68 5.32 -14.50 8.89
C ASP A 68 6.72 -13.91 8.62
N ARG A 69 7.00 -13.58 7.35
CA ARG A 69 8.26 -12.94 6.96
C ARG A 69 8.40 -11.53 7.53
N LEU A 70 7.31 -10.77 7.61
CA LEU A 70 7.30 -9.43 8.18
C LEU A 70 7.41 -9.46 9.71
N ALA A 71 6.91 -10.51 10.39
CA ALA A 71 7.18 -10.71 11.80
C ALA A 71 8.69 -10.85 12.08
N ALA A 72 9.41 -11.61 11.25
CA ALA A 72 10.88 -11.69 11.34
C ALA A 72 11.57 -10.33 11.09
N VAL A 73 11.04 -9.50 10.18
CA VAL A 73 11.53 -8.14 9.97
C VAL A 73 11.33 -7.27 11.22
N ALA A 74 10.15 -7.32 11.83
CA ALA A 74 9.87 -6.58 13.07
C ALA A 74 10.77 -7.03 14.24
N GLY A 75 11.07 -8.33 14.31
CA GLY A 75 12.03 -8.91 15.28
C GLY A 75 13.50 -8.60 14.99
N GLY A 76 13.82 -7.94 13.87
CA GLY A 76 15.21 -7.63 13.50
C GLY A 76 15.99 -8.81 12.90
N GLU A 77 15.30 -9.88 12.51
CA GLU A 77 15.87 -11.11 11.95
C GLU A 77 15.87 -11.11 10.42
N ALA A 78 15.24 -10.10 9.79
CA ALA A 78 15.18 -9.91 8.35
C ALA A 78 15.09 -8.42 8.00
N PHE A 79 15.27 -8.09 6.73
CA PHE A 79 15.16 -6.73 6.20
C PHE A 79 14.05 -6.64 5.15
N LEU A 80 13.19 -5.63 5.20
CA LEU A 80 12.18 -5.39 4.16
C LEU A 80 12.74 -4.46 3.07
N LEU A 81 12.72 -4.94 1.82
CA LEU A 81 12.94 -4.14 0.63
C LEU A 81 11.65 -4.04 -0.17
N GLN A 82 11.10 -2.84 -0.26
CA GLN A 82 9.95 -2.54 -1.11
C GLN A 82 10.35 -1.63 -2.27
N GLY A 83 9.91 -1.91 -3.50
CA GLY A 83 10.21 -1.00 -4.60
C GLY A 83 9.56 -1.31 -5.94
N GLY A 84 9.63 -0.34 -6.85
CA GLY A 84 8.99 -0.38 -8.17
C GLY A 84 8.38 0.97 -8.53
N ASP A 85 7.54 0.99 -9.56
CA ASP A 85 7.05 2.22 -10.17
C ASP A 85 6.27 3.12 -9.20
N CYS A 86 6.30 4.43 -9.50
CA CYS A 86 5.47 5.39 -8.78
C CYS A 86 3.98 5.18 -9.06
N ALA A 87 3.62 4.92 -10.32
CA ALA A 87 2.41 4.18 -10.68
C ALA A 87 2.67 3.44 -11.96
N GLU A 88 2.15 2.22 -12.00
CA GLU A 88 2.05 1.41 -13.19
C GLU A 88 1.10 2.09 -14.19
N THR A 89 1.32 1.80 -15.47
CA THR A 89 0.47 2.22 -16.58
C THR A 89 0.04 1.00 -17.37
N PHE A 90 -1.11 1.07 -18.05
CA PHE A 90 -1.56 -0.01 -18.94
C PHE A 90 -0.67 -0.15 -20.20
N ALA A 91 0.25 0.79 -20.41
CA ALA A 91 1.26 0.72 -21.46
C ALA A 91 2.55 0.02 -21.00
N ASP A 92 2.66 -0.35 -19.73
CA ASP A 92 3.82 -1.05 -19.20
C ASP A 92 3.96 -2.42 -19.89
N THR A 93 5.13 -2.67 -20.45
CA THR A 93 5.40 -3.90 -21.19
C THR A 93 5.90 -4.99 -20.26
N GLU A 94 5.77 -6.26 -20.67
CA GLU A 94 6.39 -7.38 -19.95
C GLU A 94 7.89 -7.16 -19.72
N SER A 95 8.61 -6.61 -20.71
CA SER A 95 10.02 -6.29 -20.59
C SER A 95 10.33 -5.26 -19.49
N HIS A 96 9.46 -4.26 -19.32
CA HIS A 96 9.56 -3.27 -18.24
C HIS A 96 9.34 -3.92 -16.88
N LEU A 97 8.28 -4.71 -16.73
CA LEU A 97 8.01 -5.44 -15.48
C LEU A 97 9.15 -6.40 -15.11
N ARG A 98 9.69 -7.16 -16.07
CA ARG A 98 10.88 -8.02 -15.86
C ARG A 98 12.10 -7.21 -15.43
N ALA A 99 12.32 -6.03 -16.01
CA ALA A 99 13.45 -5.17 -15.63
C ALA A 99 13.32 -4.70 -14.17
N ASN A 100 12.13 -4.26 -13.76
CA ASN A 100 11.86 -3.85 -12.38
C ASN A 100 12.08 -4.99 -11.38
N LEU A 101 11.62 -6.20 -11.70
CA LEU A 101 11.83 -7.37 -10.85
C LEU A 101 13.32 -7.74 -10.72
N ARG A 102 14.08 -7.67 -11.81
CA ARG A 102 15.54 -7.91 -11.79
C ARG A 102 16.27 -6.89 -10.92
N VAL A 103 15.91 -5.61 -11.00
CA VAL A 103 16.50 -4.56 -10.16
C VAL A 103 16.16 -4.82 -8.69
N LEU A 104 14.91 -5.13 -8.36
CA LEU A 104 14.48 -5.46 -7.00
C LEU A 104 15.26 -6.65 -6.43
N GLN A 105 15.40 -7.73 -7.21
CA GLN A 105 16.16 -8.93 -6.82
C GLN A 105 17.64 -8.64 -6.65
N TRP A 106 18.24 -7.86 -7.56
CA TRP A 106 19.65 -7.47 -7.46
C TRP A 106 19.91 -6.64 -6.21
N MET A 107 19.07 -5.63 -5.93
CA MET A 107 19.18 -4.83 -4.70
C MET A 107 19.01 -5.68 -3.44
N ALA A 108 18.09 -6.65 -3.46
CA ALA A 108 17.92 -7.58 -2.36
C ALA A 108 19.18 -8.42 -2.12
N ALA A 109 19.81 -8.94 -3.17
CA ALA A 109 21.06 -9.69 -3.04
C ALA A 109 22.18 -8.84 -2.43
N VAL A 110 22.34 -7.60 -2.90
CA VAL A 110 23.33 -6.66 -2.33
C VAL A 110 23.05 -6.38 -0.85
N LEU A 111 21.79 -6.16 -0.47
CA LEU A 111 21.42 -5.95 0.94
C LEU A 111 21.67 -7.19 1.80
N THR A 112 21.38 -8.39 1.29
CA THR A 112 21.68 -9.64 1.99
C THR A 112 23.18 -9.79 2.22
N ASP A 113 24.02 -9.54 1.21
CA ASP A 113 25.48 -9.63 1.33
C ASP A 113 26.03 -8.62 2.34
N LEU A 114 25.46 -7.40 2.40
CA LEU A 114 25.90 -6.34 3.30
C LEU A 114 25.44 -6.52 4.76
N THR A 115 24.25 -7.07 4.97
CA THR A 115 23.63 -7.16 6.30
C THR A 115 23.79 -8.53 6.94
N GLY A 116 24.01 -9.58 6.14
CA GLY A 116 23.94 -10.97 6.57
C GLY A 116 22.53 -11.45 6.90
N LEU A 117 21.50 -10.64 6.64
CA LEU A 117 20.10 -10.93 6.95
C LEU A 117 19.31 -11.31 5.69
N PRO A 118 18.29 -12.19 5.81
CA PRO A 118 17.29 -12.39 4.78
C PRO A 118 16.60 -11.09 4.37
N VAL A 119 16.34 -10.90 3.07
CA VAL A 119 15.61 -9.73 2.56
C VAL A 119 14.22 -10.16 2.06
N VAL A 120 13.17 -9.62 2.69
CA VAL A 120 11.78 -9.74 2.26
C VAL A 120 11.53 -8.76 1.12
N LYS A 121 11.21 -9.29 -0.07
CA LYS A 121 11.03 -8.51 -1.31
C LYS A 121 9.56 -8.21 -1.55
N VAL A 122 9.20 -6.94 -1.64
CA VAL A 122 7.83 -6.48 -1.93
C VAL A 122 7.84 -5.53 -3.12
N ALA A 123 7.35 -5.96 -4.27
CA ALA A 123 7.23 -5.14 -5.47
C ALA A 123 6.05 -4.16 -5.37
N ARG A 124 6.23 -2.95 -5.87
CA ARG A 124 5.14 -2.02 -6.21
C ARG A 124 4.68 -2.36 -7.63
N MET A 125 3.87 -3.40 -7.74
CA MET A 125 3.46 -4.02 -9.00
C MET A 125 2.09 -4.70 -8.83
N ALA A 126 1.43 -5.00 -9.93
CA ALA A 126 0.17 -5.74 -9.98
C ALA A 126 -1.00 -5.04 -9.25
N GLY A 127 -1.04 -3.70 -9.26
CA GLY A 127 -2.16 -2.98 -8.65
C GLY A 127 -1.93 -1.49 -8.41
N GLN A 128 -0.72 -0.99 -8.63
CA GLN A 128 -0.29 0.37 -8.32
C GLN A 128 -0.73 1.39 -9.40
N TYR A 129 -1.98 1.30 -9.83
CA TYR A 129 -2.58 2.09 -10.91
C TYR A 129 -3.30 3.35 -10.43
N ALA A 130 -3.45 3.57 -9.12
CA ALA A 130 -4.12 4.75 -8.57
C ALA A 130 -3.11 5.77 -7.99
N LYS A 131 -3.39 7.07 -8.14
CA LYS A 131 -2.53 8.15 -7.64
C LYS A 131 -3.34 9.26 -6.97
N PRO A 132 -3.04 9.62 -5.70
CA PRO A 132 -3.67 10.77 -5.06
C PRO A 132 -3.10 12.08 -5.64
N ARG A 133 -3.90 13.15 -5.63
CA ARG A 133 -3.54 14.44 -6.24
C ARG A 133 -3.88 15.59 -5.29
N SER A 134 -2.97 16.57 -5.20
CA SER A 134 -3.21 17.78 -4.39
C SER A 134 -4.30 18.68 -4.96
N ASN A 135 -4.44 18.72 -6.30
CA ASN A 135 -5.44 19.54 -6.99
C ASN A 135 -6.38 18.63 -7.79
N SER A 136 -7.62 19.07 -7.99
CA SER A 136 -8.62 18.38 -8.84
C SER A 136 -8.46 18.68 -10.33
N VAL A 137 -7.88 19.84 -10.66
CA VAL A 137 -7.60 20.28 -12.03
C VAL A 137 -6.11 20.57 -12.24
N ASP A 138 -5.61 20.37 -13.46
CA ASP A 138 -4.25 20.72 -13.87
C ASP A 138 -4.15 22.15 -14.41
N ALA A 139 -2.94 22.55 -14.82
CA ALA A 139 -2.66 23.90 -15.32
C ALA A 139 -3.39 24.23 -16.64
N GLN A 140 -3.93 23.22 -17.32
CA GLN A 140 -4.72 23.37 -18.54
C GLN A 140 -6.23 23.40 -18.26
N GLY A 141 -6.64 23.34 -16.99
CA GLY A 141 -8.04 23.29 -16.58
C GLY A 141 -8.70 21.93 -16.77
N LEU A 142 -7.94 20.88 -17.09
CA LEU A 142 -8.47 19.52 -17.22
C LEU A 142 -8.49 18.83 -15.87
N PRO A 143 -9.39 17.85 -15.64
CA PRO A 143 -9.27 16.95 -14.50
C PRO A 143 -7.87 16.35 -14.46
N VAL A 144 -7.28 16.30 -13.26
CA VAL A 144 -5.94 15.73 -13.11
C VAL A 144 -5.93 14.23 -13.43
N TYR A 145 -4.84 13.76 -14.02
CA TYR A 145 -4.56 12.32 -14.11
C TYR A 145 -4.46 11.70 -12.70
N ARG A 146 -5.30 10.72 -12.41
CA ARG A 146 -5.39 10.02 -11.10
C ARG A 146 -4.89 8.58 -11.17
N GLY A 147 -4.17 8.23 -12.23
CA GLY A 147 -3.72 6.87 -12.47
C GLY A 147 -4.66 6.11 -13.40
N ASP A 148 -4.12 5.13 -14.13
CA ASP A 148 -4.80 4.47 -15.25
C ASP A 148 -6.07 3.71 -14.86
N ILE A 149 -6.22 3.33 -13.58
CA ILE A 149 -7.46 2.73 -13.04
C ILE A 149 -8.61 3.73 -12.94
N VAL A 150 -8.34 5.04 -12.99
CA VAL A 150 -9.35 6.11 -12.92
C VAL A 150 -9.53 6.78 -14.28
N ASN A 151 -8.46 7.29 -14.88
CA ASN A 151 -8.49 8.04 -16.14
C ASN A 151 -7.14 7.93 -16.87
N SER A 152 -7.02 8.46 -18.08
CA SER A 152 -5.78 8.40 -18.87
C SER A 152 -4.88 9.63 -18.66
N ALA A 153 -3.57 9.45 -18.83
CA ALA A 153 -2.62 10.57 -18.82
C ALA A 153 -2.81 11.55 -20.00
N ALA A 154 -3.43 11.11 -21.11
CA ALA A 154 -3.61 11.92 -22.31
C ALA A 154 -4.32 13.26 -22.00
N PRO A 155 -3.86 14.41 -22.54
CA PRO A 155 -4.31 15.73 -22.14
C PRO A 155 -5.57 16.16 -22.90
N THR A 156 -6.64 15.36 -22.85
CA THR A 156 -7.96 15.71 -23.40
C THR A 156 -9.02 15.55 -22.32
N LEU A 157 -10.11 16.32 -22.40
CA LEU A 157 -11.21 16.21 -21.43
C LEU A 157 -11.78 14.78 -21.40
N ALA A 158 -12.04 14.19 -22.56
CA ALA A 158 -12.55 12.82 -22.67
C ALA A 158 -11.61 11.79 -22.01
N ALA A 159 -10.29 11.91 -22.21
CA ALA A 159 -9.30 11.03 -21.60
C ALA A 159 -9.17 11.24 -20.09
N ARG A 160 -9.42 12.46 -19.60
CA ARG A 160 -9.32 12.84 -18.18
C ARG A 160 -10.61 12.64 -17.39
N THR A 161 -11.75 12.46 -18.05
CA THR A 161 -12.99 12.04 -17.40
C THR A 161 -12.80 10.65 -16.77
N PRO A 162 -13.13 10.47 -15.47
CA PRO A 162 -13.08 9.16 -14.82
C PRO A 162 -13.96 8.12 -15.53
N ASP A 163 -13.42 6.93 -15.77
CA ASP A 163 -14.11 5.82 -16.44
C ASP A 163 -14.05 4.56 -15.56
N PRO A 164 -15.19 4.09 -14.99
CA PRO A 164 -15.20 2.91 -14.14
C PRO A 164 -14.71 1.63 -14.82
N ASN A 165 -14.82 1.49 -16.14
CA ASN A 165 -14.36 0.28 -16.85
C ASN A 165 -12.85 0.07 -16.75
N ARG A 166 -12.10 1.13 -16.42
CA ARG A 166 -10.67 1.05 -16.14
C ARG A 166 -10.34 0.20 -14.93
N MET A 167 -11.28 -0.02 -14.00
CA MET A 167 -11.10 -1.00 -12.92
C MET A 167 -11.00 -2.44 -13.44
N LEU A 168 -11.76 -2.80 -14.48
CA LEU A 168 -11.64 -4.11 -15.14
C LEU A 168 -10.29 -4.25 -15.86
N GLN A 169 -9.86 -3.19 -16.53
CA GLN A 169 -8.56 -3.17 -17.22
C GLN A 169 -7.41 -3.26 -16.21
N ALA A 170 -7.47 -2.51 -15.11
CA ALA A 170 -6.48 -2.58 -14.04
C ALA A 170 -6.39 -3.98 -13.44
N HIS A 171 -7.54 -4.64 -13.22
CA HIS A 171 -7.57 -6.01 -12.74
C HIS A 171 -6.90 -6.97 -13.72
N ALA A 172 -7.23 -6.91 -15.01
CA ALA A 172 -6.61 -7.76 -16.02
C ALA A 172 -5.09 -7.56 -16.12
N ASN A 173 -4.63 -6.30 -16.11
CA ASN A 173 -3.19 -5.99 -16.10
C ASN A 173 -2.51 -6.46 -14.80
N ALA A 174 -3.19 -6.33 -13.65
CA ALA A 174 -2.70 -6.84 -12.38
C ALA A 174 -2.53 -8.36 -12.39
N THR A 175 -3.49 -9.11 -12.94
CA THR A 175 -3.40 -10.56 -13.08
C THR A 175 -2.18 -10.95 -13.93
N SER A 176 -2.03 -10.35 -15.12
CA SER A 176 -0.89 -10.65 -15.99
C SER A 176 0.46 -10.26 -15.37
N ALA A 177 0.52 -9.13 -14.65
CA ALA A 177 1.72 -8.72 -13.93
C ALA A 177 2.04 -9.71 -12.79
N MET A 178 1.04 -10.18 -12.05
CA MET A 178 1.25 -11.15 -10.98
C MET A 178 1.69 -12.52 -11.50
N ASP A 179 1.20 -12.98 -12.65
CA ASP A 179 1.68 -14.21 -13.29
C ASP A 179 3.18 -14.12 -13.61
N LEU A 180 3.62 -12.97 -14.13
CA LEU A 180 5.03 -12.70 -14.36
C LEU A 180 5.83 -12.63 -13.05
N VAL A 181 5.29 -12.04 -11.99
CA VAL A 181 5.90 -12.02 -10.66
C VAL A 181 6.08 -13.46 -10.14
N ARG A 182 5.11 -14.35 -10.33
CA ARG A 182 5.24 -15.77 -9.94
C ARG A 182 6.33 -16.47 -10.73
N GLU A 183 6.39 -16.24 -12.05
CA GLU A 183 7.40 -16.81 -12.95
C GLU A 183 8.82 -16.35 -12.59
N VAL A 184 9.04 -15.02 -12.52
CA VAL A 184 10.37 -14.42 -12.34
C VAL A 184 10.80 -14.35 -10.88
N GLY A 185 9.83 -14.13 -9.99
CA GLY A 185 10.03 -14.04 -8.55
C GLY A 185 10.19 -15.40 -7.89
N ALA A 186 9.81 -16.51 -8.55
CA ALA A 186 9.91 -17.88 -8.05
C ALA A 186 9.29 -18.06 -6.64
N GLY A 187 8.15 -17.39 -6.38
CA GLY A 187 7.47 -17.40 -5.08
C GLY A 187 8.13 -16.54 -3.99
N GLU A 188 9.22 -15.84 -4.30
CA GLU A 188 10.00 -15.06 -3.34
C GLU A 188 9.73 -13.55 -3.38
N VAL A 189 8.89 -13.09 -4.31
CA VAL A 189 8.52 -11.67 -4.47
C VAL A 189 7.03 -11.51 -4.21
N HIS A 190 6.72 -10.66 -3.25
CA HIS A 190 5.35 -10.24 -2.93
C HIS A 190 4.98 -8.97 -3.70
N VAL A 191 3.70 -8.66 -3.83
CA VAL A 191 3.20 -7.46 -4.51
C VAL A 191 2.44 -6.54 -3.56
N SER A 192 2.45 -5.25 -3.88
CA SER A 192 1.86 -4.18 -3.07
C SER A 192 1.38 -2.99 -3.89
N HIS A 193 0.35 -2.32 -3.39
CA HIS A 193 -0.11 -1.02 -3.90
C HIS A 193 -0.73 -0.15 -2.78
N GLU A 194 -0.91 1.13 -3.09
CA GLU A 194 -1.65 2.05 -2.22
C GLU A 194 -3.12 1.67 -2.25
N MET A 195 -3.69 1.29 -1.10
CA MET A 195 -5.11 1.04 -0.94
C MET A 195 -5.85 2.38 -1.07
N LEU A 196 -6.21 2.75 -2.30
CA LEU A 196 -6.69 4.09 -2.63
C LEU A 196 -8.13 4.09 -3.15
N LEU A 197 -8.40 3.32 -4.20
CA LEU A 197 -9.70 3.33 -4.88
C LEU A 197 -10.66 2.33 -4.22
N LEU A 198 -11.47 2.77 -3.26
CA LEU A 198 -12.23 1.87 -2.39
C LEU A 198 -13.28 1.02 -3.14
N ASP A 199 -13.76 1.50 -4.29
CA ASP A 199 -14.61 0.70 -5.18
C ASP A 199 -13.90 -0.54 -5.73
N TYR A 200 -12.59 -0.45 -5.95
CA TYR A 200 -11.74 -1.57 -6.35
C TYR A 200 -11.34 -2.42 -5.15
N GLU A 201 -10.86 -1.80 -4.07
CA GLU A 201 -10.31 -2.52 -2.91
C GLU A 201 -11.31 -3.45 -2.22
N ARG A 202 -12.61 -3.18 -2.35
CA ARG A 202 -13.68 -3.99 -1.75
C ARG A 202 -14.05 -5.26 -2.53
N THR A 203 -13.50 -5.50 -3.72
CA THR A 203 -14.05 -6.52 -4.65
C THR A 203 -13.53 -7.95 -4.44
N ALA A 204 -12.32 -8.12 -3.89
CA ALA A 204 -11.70 -9.43 -3.74
C ALA A 204 -11.39 -9.72 -2.25
N LEU A 205 -12.43 -9.84 -1.43
CA LEU A 205 -12.29 -10.05 0.01
C LEU A 205 -12.64 -11.48 0.42
N TRP A 206 -11.82 -12.05 1.30
CA TRP A 206 -11.99 -13.38 1.89
C TRP A 206 -12.24 -13.26 3.37
N VAL A 207 -13.13 -14.08 3.91
CA VAL A 207 -13.34 -14.20 5.35
C VAL A 207 -12.17 -14.95 5.96
N ASP A 208 -11.50 -14.28 6.89
CA ASP A 208 -10.43 -14.78 7.74
C ASP A 208 -10.96 -14.95 9.17
N THR A 209 -10.82 -16.15 9.72
CA THR A 209 -11.24 -16.48 11.09
C THR A 209 -10.11 -17.10 11.90
N ASP A 210 -8.87 -16.98 11.43
CA ASP A 210 -7.72 -17.62 12.08
C ASP A 210 -7.20 -16.78 13.26
N GLY A 211 -7.52 -15.48 13.29
CA GLY A 211 -7.20 -14.55 14.37
C GLY A 211 -8.23 -14.51 15.53
N PRO A 212 -7.96 -13.69 16.56
CA PRO A 212 -8.83 -13.57 17.75
C PRO A 212 -10.22 -13.00 17.42
N GLU A 213 -10.30 -12.17 16.39
CA GLU A 213 -11.53 -11.62 15.84
C GLU A 213 -11.58 -11.93 14.33
N PRO A 214 -12.78 -12.18 13.77
CA PRO A 214 -12.91 -12.37 12.34
C PRO A 214 -12.52 -11.09 11.58
N ARG A 215 -11.74 -11.26 10.52
CA ARG A 215 -11.24 -10.20 9.63
C ARG A 215 -11.48 -10.57 8.17
N LEU A 216 -11.01 -9.70 7.27
CA LEU A 216 -11.06 -9.87 5.84
C LEU A 216 -9.63 -9.95 5.27
N ALA A 217 -9.33 -10.93 4.44
CA ALA A 217 -8.11 -10.93 3.64
C ALA A 217 -8.42 -10.35 2.25
N SER A 218 -7.72 -9.29 1.85
CA SER A 218 -7.74 -8.79 0.48
C SER A 218 -6.90 -9.69 -0.41
N GLY A 219 -7.52 -10.15 -1.50
CA GLY A 219 -6.88 -10.86 -2.59
C GLY A 219 -6.34 -9.93 -3.68
N LEU A 220 -6.29 -8.60 -3.48
CA LEU A 220 -5.78 -7.68 -4.49
C LEU A 220 -4.26 -7.44 -4.39
N ALA A 221 -3.65 -7.65 -3.22
CA ALA A 221 -2.21 -7.62 -3.02
C ALA A 221 -1.84 -8.26 -1.68
N HIS A 222 -0.58 -8.67 -1.52
CA HIS A 222 -0.09 -9.23 -0.25
C HIS A 222 0.03 -8.13 0.81
N PHE A 223 0.59 -6.99 0.43
CA PHE A 223 0.83 -5.83 1.30
C PHE A 223 0.12 -4.60 0.75
N LEU A 224 -0.67 -3.94 1.59
CA LEU A 224 -1.40 -2.72 1.23
C LEU A 224 -0.90 -1.57 2.08
N TRP A 225 -0.82 -0.35 1.54
CA TRP A 225 -0.54 0.83 2.38
C TRP A 225 -1.55 1.95 2.22
N ILE A 226 -1.67 2.74 3.29
CA ILE A 226 -2.45 3.98 3.32
C ILE A 226 -1.52 5.16 3.07
N GLY A 227 -1.91 6.01 2.13
CA GLY A 227 -1.18 7.21 1.73
C GLY A 227 -1.29 8.36 2.72
N ASP A 228 -0.35 9.30 2.63
CA ASP A 228 -0.33 10.50 3.49
C ASP A 228 -1.58 11.39 3.33
N ARG A 229 -2.25 11.32 2.18
CA ARG A 229 -3.48 12.09 1.89
C ARG A 229 -4.77 11.38 2.26
N THR A 230 -4.69 10.12 2.70
CA THR A 230 -5.85 9.25 2.98
C THR A 230 -5.82 8.63 4.38
N ARG A 231 -4.87 9.03 5.24
CA ARG A 231 -4.71 8.53 6.61
C ARG A 231 -5.55 9.29 7.67
N GLN A 232 -6.67 9.88 7.30
CA GLN A 232 -7.55 10.50 8.29
C GLN A 232 -8.06 9.42 9.26
N LEU A 233 -7.91 9.62 10.58
CA LEU A 233 -8.29 8.63 11.60
C LEU A 233 -9.75 8.18 11.49
N ASP A 234 -10.64 9.13 11.20
CA ASP A 234 -12.07 8.86 11.00
C ASP A 234 -12.43 8.62 9.54
N GLY A 235 -11.43 8.42 8.67
CA GLY A 235 -11.60 8.17 7.24
C GLY A 235 -11.88 6.70 6.91
N ALA A 236 -12.45 6.47 5.73
CA ALA A 236 -12.79 5.13 5.26
C ALA A 236 -11.57 4.23 5.02
N HIS A 237 -10.41 4.80 4.65
CA HIS A 237 -9.19 4.02 4.41
C HIS A 237 -8.64 3.38 5.69
N ILE A 238 -8.58 4.13 6.80
CA ILE A 238 -8.18 3.60 8.11
C ILE A 238 -9.20 2.54 8.56
N ALA A 239 -10.50 2.85 8.46
CA ALA A 239 -11.56 1.95 8.88
C ALA A 239 -11.60 0.64 8.07
N LEU A 240 -11.29 0.68 6.77
CA LEU A 240 -11.17 -0.54 5.96
C LEU A 240 -9.95 -1.35 6.36
N ALA A 241 -8.79 -0.71 6.56
CA ALA A 241 -7.56 -1.40 6.96
C ALA A 241 -7.65 -2.09 8.33
N GLU A 242 -8.41 -1.53 9.28
CA GLU A 242 -8.75 -2.18 10.56
C GLU A 242 -9.44 -3.54 10.38
N LEU A 243 -10.20 -3.70 9.29
CA LEU A 243 -10.90 -4.95 9.00
C LEU A 243 -10.03 -5.96 8.25
N LEU A 244 -8.88 -5.53 7.71
CA LEU A 244 -8.04 -6.41 6.91
C LEU A 244 -7.12 -7.28 7.77
N SER A 245 -6.77 -8.48 7.30
CA SER A 245 -5.69 -9.31 7.87
C SER A 245 -4.38 -9.23 7.09
N ASN A 246 -4.37 -8.61 5.90
CA ASN A 246 -3.13 -8.27 5.17
C ASN A 246 -2.22 -7.36 6.00
N PRO A 247 -0.89 -7.54 6.00
CA PRO A 247 0.04 -6.56 6.54
C PRO A 247 -0.18 -5.17 5.93
N ILE A 248 -0.20 -4.14 6.79
CA ILE A 248 -0.55 -2.77 6.41
C ILE A 248 0.65 -1.84 6.54
N GLY A 249 0.94 -1.07 5.50
CA GLY A 249 1.80 0.10 5.56
C GLY A 249 1.03 1.37 5.87
N LEU A 250 1.63 2.29 6.62
CA LEU A 250 1.09 3.63 6.83
C LEU A 250 2.17 4.68 6.59
N LYS A 251 1.95 5.53 5.58
CA LYS A 251 2.83 6.68 5.31
C LYS A 251 2.74 7.69 6.46
N ILE A 252 3.86 8.02 7.09
CA ILE A 252 3.96 9.10 8.08
C ILE A 252 4.87 10.22 7.54
N GLY A 253 4.30 11.43 7.46
CA GLY A 253 4.99 12.65 7.06
C GLY A 253 5.44 13.49 8.26
N PRO A 254 6.09 14.64 8.00
CA PRO A 254 6.61 15.52 9.05
C PRO A 254 5.53 16.19 9.91
N ASP A 255 4.27 16.11 9.52
CA ASP A 255 3.11 16.61 10.25
C ASP A 255 2.53 15.60 11.27
N VAL A 256 3.06 14.37 11.32
CA VAL A 256 2.63 13.34 12.29
C VAL A 256 3.29 13.58 13.63
N THR A 257 2.48 13.73 14.69
CA THR A 257 2.98 13.79 16.07
C THR A 257 3.19 12.39 16.66
N PRO A 258 4.03 12.24 17.70
CA PRO A 258 4.19 10.96 18.40
C PRO A 258 2.88 10.36 18.93
N GLU A 259 1.98 11.20 19.46
CA GLU A 259 0.67 10.78 19.96
C GLU A 259 -0.21 10.23 18.83
N LEU A 260 -0.21 10.90 17.68
CA LEU A 260 -0.96 10.47 16.51
C LEU A 260 -0.40 9.16 15.94
N ALA A 261 0.92 8.99 15.95
CA ALA A 261 1.55 7.73 15.55
C ALA A 261 1.10 6.56 16.44
N VAL A 262 1.08 6.74 17.76
CA VAL A 262 0.57 5.70 18.68
C VAL A 262 -0.90 5.41 18.46
N GLU A 263 -1.72 6.42 18.16
CA GLU A 263 -3.14 6.20 17.84
C GLU A 263 -3.31 5.34 16.58
N TYR A 264 -2.53 5.59 15.53
CA TYR A 264 -2.52 4.71 14.35
C TYR A 264 -2.12 3.28 14.68
N VAL A 265 -1.07 3.11 15.49
CA VAL A 265 -0.57 1.80 15.91
C VAL A 265 -1.66 1.01 16.64
N ARG A 266 -2.32 1.62 17.63
CA ARG A 266 -3.41 0.98 18.39
C ARG A 266 -4.59 0.57 17.51
N ARG A 267 -4.90 1.34 16.46
CA ARG A 267 -6.01 1.03 15.56
C ARG A 267 -5.65 -0.06 14.54
N LEU A 268 -4.45 -0.01 13.95
CA LEU A 268 -4.07 -0.90 12.85
C LEU A 268 -3.39 -2.20 13.30
N ASP A 269 -2.89 -2.23 14.54
CA ASP A 269 -2.32 -3.39 15.20
C ASP A 269 -2.90 -3.59 16.62
N PRO A 270 -4.24 -3.80 16.76
CA PRO A 270 -4.88 -3.86 18.08
C PRO A 270 -4.48 -5.09 18.92
N ASP A 271 -3.95 -6.12 18.26
CA ASP A 271 -3.61 -7.41 18.88
C ASP A 271 -2.09 -7.57 19.10
N CYS A 272 -1.31 -6.50 18.92
CA CYS A 272 0.16 -6.47 19.07
C CYS A 272 0.87 -7.58 18.27
N VAL A 273 0.51 -7.75 17.00
CA VAL A 273 1.07 -8.79 16.13
C VAL A 273 2.35 -8.24 15.47
N PRO A 274 3.54 -8.82 15.71
CA PRO A 274 4.78 -8.32 15.13
C PRO A 274 4.72 -8.27 13.60
N GLY A 275 5.13 -7.15 13.02
CA GLY A 275 5.16 -6.98 11.56
C GLY A 275 3.80 -6.71 10.90
N ARG A 276 2.71 -6.74 11.66
CA ARG A 276 1.36 -6.40 11.19
C ARG A 276 1.29 -5.00 10.57
N LEU A 277 1.94 -4.03 11.21
CA LEU A 277 1.97 -2.64 10.81
C LEU A 277 3.39 -2.22 10.45
N THR A 278 3.54 -1.59 9.29
CA THR A 278 4.76 -0.91 8.86
C THR A 278 4.54 0.60 8.87
N LEU A 279 5.30 1.34 9.69
CA LEU A 279 5.32 2.79 9.65
C LEU A 279 6.35 3.26 8.62
N VAL A 280 5.86 3.88 7.54
CA VAL A 280 6.65 4.31 6.38
C VAL A 280 6.99 5.79 6.51
N SER A 281 8.16 6.08 7.06
CA SER A 281 8.71 7.42 7.28
C SER A 281 9.12 8.10 5.98
N ARG A 282 8.62 9.31 5.75
CA ARG A 282 8.94 10.13 4.56
C ARG A 282 9.11 11.61 4.91
N MET A 283 9.95 11.87 5.89
CA MET A 283 10.12 13.17 6.55
C MET A 283 10.81 14.20 5.65
N GLY A 284 11.64 13.74 4.70
CA GLY A 284 12.61 14.58 4.01
C GLY A 284 13.94 14.62 4.77
N HIS A 285 15.04 14.71 4.02
CA HIS A 285 16.40 14.64 4.55
C HIS A 285 16.71 15.69 5.63
N THR A 286 16.11 16.89 5.52
CA THR A 286 16.31 17.99 6.49
C THR A 286 15.55 17.79 7.80
N LEU A 287 14.54 16.92 7.85
CA LEU A 287 13.64 16.79 9.01
C LEU A 287 13.73 15.43 9.70
N VAL A 288 14.21 14.39 9.02
CA VAL A 288 14.19 13.01 9.55
C VAL A 288 14.91 12.89 10.90
N ARG A 289 16.02 13.60 11.09
CA ARG A 289 16.84 13.53 12.33
C ARG A 289 16.19 14.22 13.53
N ASP A 290 15.25 15.13 13.29
CA ASP A 290 14.60 15.93 14.34
C ASP A 290 13.19 15.42 14.64
N VAL A 291 12.43 15.03 13.59
CA VAL A 291 11.01 14.68 13.72
C VAL A 291 10.80 13.21 14.04
N LEU A 292 11.60 12.30 13.47
CA LEU A 292 11.40 10.86 13.65
C LEU A 292 11.72 10.32 15.06
N PRO A 293 12.79 10.77 15.76
CA PRO A 293 13.15 10.21 17.07
C PRO A 293 12.01 10.18 18.10
N PRO A 294 11.30 11.29 18.39
CA PRO A 294 10.23 11.25 19.40
C PRO A 294 9.07 10.35 18.99
N ILE A 295 8.84 10.14 17.69
CA ILE A 295 7.82 9.20 17.19
C ILE A 295 8.26 7.76 17.48
N VAL A 296 9.51 7.41 17.14
CA VAL A 296 10.07 6.07 17.40
C VAL A 296 10.03 5.73 18.89
N GLU A 297 10.48 6.65 19.74
CA GLU A 297 10.46 6.46 21.20
C GLU A 297 9.05 6.19 21.72
N LYS A 298 8.07 6.98 21.28
CA LYS A 298 6.68 6.86 21.76
C LYS A 298 6.00 5.58 21.30
N VAL A 299 6.22 5.18 20.04
CA VAL A 299 5.68 3.94 19.49
C VAL A 299 6.34 2.74 20.16
N ASN A 300 7.66 2.71 20.33
CA ASN A 300 8.33 1.62 21.04
C ASN A 300 7.82 1.51 22.50
N ALA A 301 7.61 2.63 23.18
CA ALA A 301 7.05 2.66 24.53
C ALA A 301 5.60 2.15 24.64
N SER A 302 4.87 2.05 23.52
CA SER A 302 3.54 1.43 23.48
C SER A 302 3.57 -0.11 23.46
N GLY A 303 4.74 -0.72 23.26
CA GLY A 303 4.91 -2.18 23.26
C GLY A 303 4.54 -2.87 21.95
N HIS A 304 4.29 -2.12 20.87
CA HIS A 304 4.00 -2.69 19.56
C HIS A 304 5.29 -2.86 18.74
N GLU A 305 5.42 -4.02 18.10
CA GLU A 305 6.56 -4.36 17.23
C GLU A 305 6.22 -4.03 15.76
N VAL A 306 6.24 -2.74 15.45
CA VAL A 306 6.05 -2.25 14.08
C VAL A 306 7.34 -2.39 13.27
N ILE A 307 7.19 -2.50 11.94
CA ILE A 307 8.32 -2.33 11.03
C ILE A 307 8.53 -0.84 10.78
N TRP A 308 9.75 -0.37 11.01
CA TRP A 308 10.16 0.96 10.59
C TRP A 308 10.74 0.91 9.19
N GLN A 309 10.10 1.61 8.26
CA GLN A 309 10.52 1.69 6.86
C GLN A 309 10.80 3.13 6.44
N CYS A 310 11.89 3.35 5.72
CA CYS A 310 12.22 4.65 5.15
C CYS A 310 11.76 4.75 3.69
N ASP A 311 10.95 5.76 3.36
CA ASP A 311 10.63 6.22 2.02
C ASP A 311 11.34 7.58 1.76
N PRO A 312 12.60 7.54 1.29
CA PRO A 312 13.43 8.72 1.08
C PRO A 312 13.05 9.50 -0.19
N MET A 313 11.94 9.15 -0.86
CA MET A 313 11.60 9.70 -2.17
C MET A 313 10.57 10.83 -2.05
N HIS A 314 9.49 10.62 -1.32
CA HIS A 314 8.38 11.59 -1.32
C HIS A 314 8.64 12.84 -0.47
N GLY A 315 9.48 12.74 0.57
CA GLY A 315 9.90 13.89 1.36
C GLY A 315 10.81 14.85 0.57
N ASN A 316 11.54 14.35 -0.43
CA ASN A 316 12.59 15.09 -1.14
C ASN A 316 12.21 15.55 -2.56
N THR A 317 10.92 15.62 -2.88
CA THR A 317 10.46 16.03 -4.22
C THR A 317 10.51 17.56 -4.38
N ARG A 318 11.15 18.04 -5.45
CA ARG A 318 11.23 19.47 -5.80
C ARG A 318 10.79 19.72 -7.25
N MET A 319 10.43 20.97 -7.54
CA MET A 319 10.23 21.44 -8.91
C MET A 319 11.56 21.98 -9.45
N SER A 320 12.01 21.48 -10.60
CA SER A 320 13.16 22.05 -11.31
C SER A 320 12.77 23.33 -12.05
N GLY A 321 13.77 24.12 -12.46
CA GLY A 321 13.56 25.38 -13.18
C GLY A 321 12.81 25.25 -14.52
N ASN A 322 12.77 24.05 -15.10
CA ASN A 322 12.01 23.72 -16.31
C ASN A 322 10.62 23.10 -16.03
N GLY A 323 10.14 23.13 -14.79
CA GLY A 323 8.78 22.70 -14.43
C GLY A 323 8.59 21.19 -14.25
N TYR A 324 9.65 20.40 -14.23
CA TYR A 324 9.57 18.96 -13.94
C TYR A 324 9.69 18.68 -12.43
N LYS A 325 8.97 17.65 -11.95
CA LYS A 325 9.19 17.12 -10.61
C LYS A 325 10.43 16.24 -10.61
N THR A 326 11.38 16.52 -9.74
CA THR A 326 12.65 15.78 -9.64
C THR A 326 13.06 15.59 -8.17
N ARG A 327 14.06 14.74 -7.94
CA ARG A 327 14.67 14.43 -6.64
C ARG A 327 16.17 14.42 -6.80
N HIS A 328 16.89 14.98 -5.83
CA HIS A 328 18.34 14.91 -5.82
C HIS A 328 18.79 13.63 -5.12
N VAL A 329 19.69 12.85 -5.74
CA VAL A 329 20.16 11.58 -5.18
C VAL A 329 20.77 11.77 -3.80
N ASP A 330 21.57 12.81 -3.58
CA ASP A 330 22.18 13.06 -2.25
C ASP A 330 21.13 13.29 -1.15
N HIS A 331 19.99 13.91 -1.48
CA HIS A 331 18.92 14.09 -0.48
C HIS A 331 18.24 12.75 -0.17
N VAL A 332 18.07 11.88 -1.17
CA VAL A 332 17.55 10.52 -0.97
C VAL A 332 18.48 9.72 -0.05
N LEU A 333 19.78 9.78 -0.33
CA LEU A 333 20.79 9.08 0.48
C LEU A 333 20.91 9.66 1.89
N ASP A 334 20.82 10.98 2.05
CA ASP A 334 20.90 11.64 3.37
C ASP A 334 19.68 11.32 4.25
N GLU A 335 18.47 11.22 3.68
CA GLU A 335 17.31 10.77 4.45
C GLU A 335 17.46 9.32 4.94
N LEU A 336 17.98 8.42 4.09
CA LEU A 336 18.29 7.04 4.48
C LEU A 336 19.35 6.98 5.58
N ALA A 337 20.42 7.77 5.46
CA ALA A 337 21.47 7.85 6.48
C ALA A 337 20.91 8.37 7.81
N GLY A 338 20.14 9.46 7.78
CA GLY A 338 19.48 10.02 8.95
C GLY A 338 18.51 9.04 9.61
N PHE A 339 17.73 8.31 8.82
CA PHE A 339 16.85 7.25 9.34
C PHE A 339 17.64 6.17 10.10
N VAL A 340 18.75 5.67 9.54
CA VAL A 340 19.60 4.68 10.21
C VAL A 340 20.25 5.25 11.48
N GLU A 341 20.68 6.52 11.46
CA GLU A 341 21.23 7.21 12.64
C GLU A 341 20.23 7.29 13.79
N VAL A 342 18.95 7.57 13.50
CA VAL A 342 17.88 7.61 14.52
C VAL A 342 17.74 6.23 15.18
N HIS A 343 17.62 5.17 14.38
CA HIS A 343 17.43 3.81 14.90
C HIS A 343 18.63 3.31 15.72
N ARG A 344 19.87 3.62 15.29
CA ARG A 344 21.09 3.29 16.05
C ARG A 344 21.15 3.95 17.43
N ARG A 345 20.57 5.15 17.59
CA ARG A 345 20.55 5.88 18.88
C ARG A 345 19.46 5.39 19.82
N SER A 346 18.33 4.95 19.29
CA SER A 346 17.15 4.56 20.08
C SER A 346 17.16 3.09 20.55
N ALA A 347 18.26 2.35 20.35
CA ALA A 347 18.33 0.88 20.51
C ALA A 347 17.24 0.12 19.72
N ALA A 348 16.70 0.74 18.68
CA ALA A 348 15.66 0.18 17.82
C ALA A 348 16.31 -0.39 16.56
N THR A 349 15.94 -1.59 16.15
CA THR A 349 16.51 -2.23 14.95
C THR A 349 16.03 -1.50 13.67
N PRO A 350 16.93 -1.01 12.79
CA PRO A 350 16.52 -0.50 11.48
C PRO A 350 16.04 -1.68 10.63
N ALA A 351 14.74 -1.75 10.33
CA ALA A 351 14.12 -2.97 9.79
C ALA A 351 13.83 -2.93 8.28
N ALA A 352 13.79 -1.75 7.62
CA ALA A 352 13.35 -1.70 6.23
C ALA A 352 13.73 -0.44 5.43
N SER A 353 13.75 -0.56 4.10
CA SER A 353 13.84 0.57 3.16
C SER A 353 12.85 0.43 1.99
N THR A 354 12.36 1.56 1.46
CA THR A 354 11.59 1.66 0.21
C THR A 354 12.43 2.33 -0.86
N SER A 355 12.63 1.69 -2.01
CA SER A 355 13.28 2.26 -3.18
C SER A 355 12.25 2.49 -4.30
N ARG A 356 12.49 3.47 -5.17
CA ARG A 356 11.65 3.76 -6.34
C ARG A 356 12.50 4.02 -7.55
#